data_AF-A0A933JRT3-F1
#
_entry.id   AF-A0A933JRT3-F1
#
_cell.length_a   1.000
_cell.length_b   1.000
_cell.length_c   1.000
_cell.angle_alpha   90.00
_cell.angle_beta   90.00
_cell.angle_gamma   90.00
#
_symmetry.space_group_name_H-M   'P 1'
#
loop_
_entity.id
_entity.type
_entity.pdbx_description
1 polymer ?
#
loop_
_entity_poly.entity_id
_entity_poly.type
_entity_poly.pdbx_seq_one_letter_code
_entity_poly.pdbx_strand_id
1 'polypeptide(L)'
;MNAFFGEVDLTFDHVKAITRAMFALAKVDGLHERELGLIQEFYDGCARAGDPSIDDVVTGAYDHAEAAKLFNTRDLAQLFVKNMMLLAFADGVYAREEDSLLREWAKGLGLSGADVDALHESTKEFLLGSLAHIENIDALREVAKRLDLT
;
A
#
# COMPACT_ATOMS: atom_id res chain seq x y z
N MET A 1 3.12 10.25 -18.20
CA MET A 1 2.32 9.02 -17.99
C MET A 1 3.02 8.28 -16.86
N ASN A 2 2.54 8.43 -15.62
CA ASN A 2 3.23 7.99 -14.42
C ASN A 2 3.29 6.46 -14.35
N ALA A 3 4.44 5.86 -14.66
CA ALA A 3 4.69 4.45 -14.43
C ALA A 3 4.98 4.18 -12.95
N PHE A 4 4.14 4.67 -12.03
CA PHE A 4 4.34 4.48 -10.59
C PHE A 4 4.30 3.00 -10.20
N PHE A 5 3.47 2.19 -10.88
CA PHE A 5 3.33 0.76 -10.60
C PHE A 5 4.08 -0.16 -11.56
N GLY A 6 4.71 0.36 -12.62
CA GLY A 6 5.28 -0.48 -13.69
C GLY A 6 4.24 -1.39 -14.36
N GLU A 7 4.67 -2.19 -15.35
CA GLU A 7 3.87 -3.31 -15.86
C GLU A 7 4.29 -4.56 -15.09
N VAL A 8 3.57 -4.88 -14.00
CA VAL A 8 3.82 -6.06 -13.18
C VAL A 8 2.57 -6.94 -13.21
N ASP A 9 2.71 -8.16 -13.72
CA ASP A 9 1.61 -9.13 -13.74
C ASP A 9 1.41 -9.75 -12.36
N LEU A 10 0.27 -9.43 -11.73
CA LEU A 10 -0.13 -10.03 -10.46
C LEU A 10 -0.94 -11.30 -10.70
N THR A 11 -0.55 -12.37 -10.01
CA THR A 11 -1.41 -13.55 -9.82
C THR A 11 -2.39 -13.31 -8.67
N PHE A 12 -3.46 -14.11 -8.61
CA PHE A 12 -4.41 -14.01 -7.50
C PHE A 12 -3.80 -14.32 -6.12
N ASP A 13 -2.72 -15.12 -6.06
CA ASP A 13 -1.98 -15.32 -4.80
C ASP A 13 -1.30 -14.04 -4.31
N HIS A 14 -0.80 -13.19 -5.22
CA HIS A 14 -0.30 -11.87 -4.86
C HIS A 14 -1.42 -10.96 -4.36
N VAL A 15 -2.58 -10.98 -5.01
CA VAL A 15 -3.76 -10.20 -4.58
C VAL A 15 -4.15 -10.58 -3.16
N LYS A 16 -4.31 -11.88 -2.85
CA LYS A 16 -4.58 -12.35 -1.49
C LYS A 16 -3.54 -11.90 -0.48
N ALA A 17 -2.26 -12.01 -0.83
CA ALA A 17 -1.17 -11.61 0.06
C ALA A 17 -1.19 -10.11 0.34
N ILE A 18 -1.44 -9.27 -0.67
CA ILE A 18 -1.57 -7.81 -0.53
C ILE A 18 -2.80 -7.49 0.32
N THR A 19 -3.96 -8.05 0.03
CA THR A 19 -5.19 -7.82 0.81
C THR A 19 -5.00 -8.19 2.29
N ARG A 20 -4.37 -9.34 2.58
CA ARG A 20 -4.07 -9.73 3.98
C ARG A 20 -3.07 -8.80 4.64
N ALA A 21 -2.04 -8.35 3.91
CA ALA A 21 -1.08 -7.40 4.42
C ALA A 21 -1.72 -6.04 4.74
N MET A 22 -2.58 -5.55 3.85
CA MET A 22 -3.36 -4.33 4.05
C MET A 22 -4.22 -4.41 5.32
N PHE A 23 -4.96 -5.52 5.48
CA PHE A 23 -5.75 -5.76 6.70
C PHE A 23 -4.88 -5.90 7.96
N ALA A 24 -3.66 -6.42 7.84
CA ALA A 24 -2.74 -6.52 8.98
C ALA A 24 -2.15 -5.15 9.35
N LEU A 25 -1.87 -4.30 8.36
CA LEU A 25 -1.36 -2.94 8.54
C LEU A 25 -2.41 -2.05 9.19
N ALA A 26 -3.62 -1.99 8.63
CA ALA A 26 -4.75 -1.20 9.15
C ALA A 26 -5.20 -1.61 10.58
N LYS A 27 -4.76 -2.77 11.07
CA LYS A 27 -5.03 -3.20 12.45
C LYS A 27 -4.04 -2.66 13.47
N VAL A 28 -2.93 -2.05 13.04
CA VAL A 28 -1.84 -1.59 13.91
C VAL A 28 -2.30 -0.44 14.81
N ASP A 29 -2.99 0.55 14.24
CA ASP A 29 -3.51 1.73 14.94
C ASP A 29 -5.04 1.72 15.04
N GLY A 30 -5.72 0.89 14.24
CA GLY A 30 -7.11 0.51 14.42
C GLY A 30 -7.89 0.61 13.12
N LEU A 31 -8.67 -0.43 12.82
CA LEU A 31 -9.31 -0.55 11.52
C LEU A 31 -10.36 0.54 11.28
N HIS A 32 -10.06 1.48 10.38
CA HIS A 32 -10.96 2.58 10.04
C HIS A 32 -11.88 2.22 8.86
N GLU A 33 -13.11 2.78 8.83
CA GLU A 33 -14.08 2.51 7.75
C GLU A 33 -13.54 2.89 6.36
N ARG A 34 -12.68 3.92 6.31
CA ARG A 34 -12.08 4.40 5.06
C ARG A 34 -11.04 3.43 4.52
N GLU A 35 -10.18 2.89 5.38
CA GLU A 35 -9.22 1.85 5.00
C GLU A 35 -9.95 0.60 4.50
N LEU A 36 -10.99 0.17 5.21
CA LEU A 36 -11.84 -0.95 4.77
C LEU A 36 -12.40 -0.73 3.36
N GLY A 37 -12.91 0.47 3.08
CA GLY A 37 -13.39 0.83 1.75
C GLY A 37 -12.30 0.72 0.69
N LEU A 38 -11.09 1.22 0.96
CA LEU A 38 -9.97 1.14 0.02
C LEU A 38 -9.48 -0.29 -0.21
N ILE A 39 -9.44 -1.11 0.84
CA ILE A 39 -9.04 -2.52 0.71
C ILE A 39 -10.09 -3.29 -0.11
N GLN A 40 -11.38 -2.99 0.09
CA GLN A 40 -12.47 -3.53 -0.71
C GLN A 40 -12.32 -3.13 -2.19
N GLU A 41 -12.11 -1.85 -2.47
CA GLU A 41 -11.90 -1.33 -3.83
C GLU A 41 -10.70 -1.98 -4.51
N PHE A 42 -9.57 -2.13 -3.79
CA PHE A 42 -8.40 -2.82 -4.29
C PHE A 42 -8.73 -4.29 -4.64
N TYR A 43 -9.41 -5.00 -3.74
CA TYR A 43 -9.77 -6.39 -3.95
C TYR A 43 -10.69 -6.57 -5.16
N ASP A 44 -11.77 -5.79 -5.23
CA ASP A 44 -12.75 -5.87 -6.31
C ASP A 44 -12.16 -5.47 -7.66
N GLY A 45 -11.19 -4.55 -7.68
CA GLY A 45 -10.45 -4.18 -8.88
C GLY A 45 -9.54 -5.29 -9.41
N CYS A 46 -9.15 -6.25 -8.55
CA CYS A 46 -8.22 -7.33 -8.90
C CYS A 46 -8.90 -8.70 -9.06
N ALA A 47 -9.96 -8.95 -8.29
CA ALA A 47 -10.67 -10.22 -8.25
C ALA A 47 -11.44 -10.48 -9.55
N ARG A 48 -11.58 -11.76 -9.90
CA ARG A 48 -12.31 -12.22 -11.08
C ARG A 48 -13.45 -13.15 -10.67
N ALA A 49 -14.36 -13.39 -11.61
CA ALA A 49 -15.43 -14.35 -11.42
C ALA A 49 -14.86 -15.74 -11.08
N GLY A 50 -15.21 -16.27 -9.90
CA GLY A 50 -14.75 -17.57 -9.40
C GLY A 50 -13.65 -17.48 -8.33
N ASP A 51 -13.08 -16.30 -8.10
CA ASP A 51 -12.20 -16.07 -6.95
C ASP A 51 -13.02 -16.07 -5.63
N PRO A 52 -12.40 -16.43 -4.49
CA PRO A 52 -13.02 -16.31 -3.17
C PRO A 52 -13.57 -14.92 -2.86
N SER A 53 -14.45 -14.81 -1.88
CA SER A 53 -14.85 -13.48 -1.38
C SER A 53 -13.71 -12.83 -0.60
N ILE A 54 -13.73 -11.50 -0.48
CA ILE A 54 -12.77 -10.79 0.37
C ILE A 54 -12.85 -11.28 1.82
N ASP A 55 -14.06 -11.55 2.33
CA ASP A 55 -14.29 -12.07 3.68
C ASP A 55 -13.56 -13.39 3.88
N ASP A 56 -13.63 -14.30 2.91
CA ASP A 56 -12.88 -15.56 2.94
C ASP A 56 -11.36 -15.33 2.92
N VAL A 57 -10.88 -14.37 2.13
CA VAL A 57 -9.45 -14.06 2.04
C VAL A 57 -8.91 -13.54 3.36
N VAL A 58 -9.63 -12.61 4.01
CA VAL A 58 -9.17 -11.91 5.22
C VAL A 58 -9.35 -12.72 6.49
N THR A 59 -10.09 -13.84 6.44
CA THR A 59 -10.05 -14.84 7.52
C THR A 59 -8.66 -15.45 7.70
N GLY A 60 -7.84 -15.46 6.64
CA GLY A 60 -6.46 -15.91 6.71
C GLY A 60 -5.54 -14.82 7.27
N ALA A 61 -4.66 -15.19 8.20
CA ALA A 61 -3.63 -14.29 8.69
C ALA A 61 -2.61 -13.95 7.58
N TYR A 62 -2.04 -12.73 7.66
CA TYR A 62 -0.87 -12.39 6.87
C TYR A 62 0.33 -13.23 7.32
N ASP A 63 0.96 -13.92 6.37
CA ASP A 63 2.20 -14.66 6.59
C ASP A 63 3.33 -13.96 5.82
N HIS A 64 4.21 -13.31 6.57
CA HIS A 64 5.32 -12.56 6.00
C HIS A 64 6.35 -13.46 5.29
N ALA A 65 6.59 -14.68 5.79
CA ALA A 65 7.54 -15.60 5.17
C ALA A 65 7.02 -16.13 3.84
N GLU A 66 5.71 -16.35 3.71
CA GLU A 66 5.09 -16.71 2.44
C GLU A 66 5.07 -15.54 1.47
N ALA A 67 4.79 -14.33 1.96
CA ALA A 67 4.91 -13.12 1.15
C ALA A 67 6.32 -12.96 0.55
N ALA A 68 7.38 -13.21 1.32
CA ALA A 68 8.76 -13.15 0.82
C ALA A 68 9.05 -14.14 -0.32
N LYS A 69 8.36 -15.28 -0.39
CA LYS A 69 8.48 -16.22 -1.51
C LYS A 69 7.71 -15.77 -2.75
N LEU A 70 6.56 -15.13 -2.54
CA LEU A 70 5.71 -14.61 -3.62
C LEU A 70 6.31 -13.35 -4.24
N PHE A 71 6.67 -12.36 -3.44
CA PHE A 71 7.28 -11.10 -3.87
C PHE A 71 8.81 -11.22 -3.98
N ASN A 72 9.27 -12.22 -4.74
CA ASN A 72 10.68 -12.63 -4.82
C ASN A 72 11.53 -11.83 -5.82
N THR A 73 10.93 -10.92 -6.58
CA THR A 73 11.65 -9.98 -7.43
C THR A 73 11.60 -8.58 -6.82
N ARG A 74 12.58 -7.76 -7.16
CA ARG A 74 12.64 -6.37 -6.68
C ARG A 74 11.38 -5.59 -7.06
N ASP A 75 10.87 -5.75 -8.28
CA ASP A 75 9.70 -5.03 -8.76
C ASP A 75 8.43 -5.45 -8.01
N LEU A 76 8.27 -6.76 -7.74
CA LEU A 76 7.17 -7.27 -6.93
C LEU A 76 7.25 -6.79 -5.48
N ALA A 77 8.45 -6.79 -4.88
CA ALA A 77 8.65 -6.28 -3.52
C ALA A 77 8.35 -4.78 -3.42
N GLN A 78 8.77 -3.98 -4.41
CA GLN A 78 8.46 -2.55 -4.48
C GLN A 78 6.96 -2.31 -4.65
N LEU A 79 6.29 -3.10 -5.50
CA LEU A 79 4.84 -3.04 -5.68
C LEU A 79 4.09 -3.32 -4.38
N PHE A 80 4.50 -4.35 -3.64
CA PHE A 80 3.94 -4.66 -2.33
C PHE A 80 4.04 -3.46 -1.38
N VAL A 81 5.25 -2.89 -1.24
CA VAL A 81 5.48 -1.75 -0.33
C VAL A 81 4.70 -0.51 -0.76
N LYS A 82 4.62 -0.20 -2.07
CA LYS A 82 3.82 0.92 -2.57
C LYS A 82 2.34 0.79 -2.20
N ASN A 83 1.78 -0.41 -2.29
CA ASN A 83 0.38 -0.65 -1.90
C ASN A 83 0.16 -0.40 -0.40
N MET A 84 1.10 -0.82 0.45
CA MET A 84 1.03 -0.55 1.89
C MET A 84 1.14 0.95 2.20
N MET A 85 2.07 1.66 1.56
CA MET A 85 2.22 3.11 1.75
C MET A 85 0.98 3.88 1.34
N LEU A 86 0.38 3.53 0.20
CA LEU A 86 -0.85 4.18 -0.25
C LEU A 86 -2.01 3.99 0.72
N LEU A 87 -2.13 2.79 1.31
CA LEU A 87 -3.12 2.52 2.34
C LEU A 87 -2.85 3.35 3.59
N ALA A 88 -1.62 3.35 4.09
CA ALA A 88 -1.27 4.10 5.30
C ALA A 88 -1.38 5.63 5.11
N PHE A 89 -1.19 6.14 3.89
CA PHE A 89 -1.48 7.54 3.56
C PHE A 89 -2.97 7.85 3.39
N ALA A 90 -3.85 6.85 3.31
CA ALA A 90 -5.26 7.07 3.08
C ALA A 90 -5.84 8.02 4.12
N ASP A 91 -5.64 7.74 5.40
CA ASP A 91 -6.22 8.53 6.49
C ASP A 91 -5.43 9.83 6.78
N GLY A 92 -4.36 10.06 6.03
CA GLY A 92 -3.58 11.31 6.05
C GLY A 92 -2.66 11.44 7.25
N VAL A 93 -2.47 10.36 8.01
CA VAL A 93 -1.48 10.26 9.09
C VAL A 93 -0.74 8.94 8.88
N TYR A 94 0.47 9.01 8.35
CA TYR A 94 1.36 7.86 8.28
C TYR A 94 2.02 7.66 9.65
N ALA A 95 1.52 6.72 10.44
CA ALA A 95 1.97 6.56 11.82
C ALA A 95 3.37 5.91 11.91
N ARG A 96 4.09 6.20 13.00
CA ARG A 96 5.44 5.65 13.22
C ARG A 96 5.41 4.12 13.34
N GLU A 97 4.35 3.59 13.93
CA GLU A 97 4.12 2.17 14.15
C GLU A 97 3.93 1.43 12.81
N GLU A 98 3.13 2.00 11.90
CA GLU A 98 2.94 1.48 10.54
C GLU A 98 4.23 1.53 9.73
N ASP A 99 4.98 2.64 9.81
CA ASP A 99 6.28 2.77 9.14
C ASP A 99 7.29 1.72 9.63
N SER A 100 7.35 1.52 10.95
CA SER A 100 8.22 0.50 11.54
C SER A 100 7.87 -0.90 11.03
N LEU A 101 6.57 -1.24 11.00
CA LEU A 101 6.10 -2.53 10.51
C LEU A 101 6.38 -2.71 9.01
N LEU A 102 6.10 -1.67 8.21
CA LEU A 102 6.34 -1.70 6.78
C LEU A 102 7.83 -1.85 6.45
N ARG A 103 8.72 -1.18 7.20
CA ARG A 103 10.19 -1.33 7.05
C ARG A 103 10.65 -2.73 7.41
N GLU A 104 10.08 -3.35 8.44
CA GLU A 104 10.35 -4.74 8.78
C GLU A 104 9.95 -5.67 7.63
N TRP A 105 8.75 -5.49 7.08
CA TRP A 105 8.30 -6.30 5.95
C TRP A 105 9.15 -6.08 4.70
N ALA A 106 9.42 -4.82 4.34
CA ALA A 106 10.25 -4.48 3.20
C ALA A 106 11.64 -5.13 3.29
N LYS A 107 12.24 -5.14 4.49
CA LYS A 107 13.51 -5.81 4.73
C LYS A 107 13.41 -7.33 4.51
N GLY A 108 12.34 -7.98 4.96
CA GLY A 108 12.12 -9.41 4.71
C GLY A 108 11.88 -9.75 3.24
N LEU A 109 11.39 -8.78 2.45
CA LEU A 109 11.28 -8.86 0.98
C LEU A 109 12.60 -8.52 0.25
N GLY A 110 13.67 -8.22 0.98
CA GLY A 110 14.98 -7.91 0.39
C GLY A 110 15.17 -6.45 -0.04
N LEU A 111 14.30 -5.53 0.37
CA LEU A 111 14.47 -4.10 0.16
C LEU A 111 15.32 -3.48 1.27
N SER A 112 16.19 -2.54 0.91
CA SER A 112 16.98 -1.77 1.87
C SER A 112 16.17 -0.60 2.46
N GLY A 113 16.62 -0.03 3.57
CA GLY A 113 15.99 1.17 4.13
C GLY A 113 15.96 2.34 3.13
N ALA A 114 17.03 2.50 2.34
CA ALA A 114 17.09 3.51 1.29
C ALA A 114 16.08 3.27 0.16
N ASP A 115 15.75 2.00 -0.13
CA ASP A 115 14.69 1.67 -1.09
C ASP A 115 13.33 2.11 -0.55
N VAL A 116 13.06 1.85 0.74
CA VAL A 116 11.80 2.27 1.38
C VAL A 116 11.70 3.80 1.40
N ASP A 117 12.78 4.51 1.72
CA ASP A 117 12.78 5.98 1.71
C ASP A 117 12.49 6.53 0.29
N ALA A 118 13.10 5.95 -0.74
CA ALA A 118 12.83 6.35 -2.12
C ALA A 118 11.38 6.06 -2.56
N LEU A 119 10.83 4.92 -2.11
CA LEU A 119 9.43 4.57 -2.37
C LEU A 119 8.46 5.50 -1.65
N HIS A 120 8.79 5.91 -0.43
CA HIS A 120 8.01 6.87 0.34
C HIS A 120 7.92 8.22 -0.36
N GLU A 121 9.06 8.79 -0.77
CA GLU A 121 9.08 10.04 -1.55
C GLU A 121 8.32 9.90 -2.87
N SER A 122 8.54 8.82 -3.62
CA SER A 122 7.82 8.56 -4.87
C SER A 122 6.31 8.44 -4.66
N THR A 123 5.87 7.86 -3.54
CA THR A 123 4.44 7.73 -3.20
C THR A 123 3.83 9.09 -2.90
N LYS A 124 4.53 9.93 -2.14
CA LYS A 124 4.12 11.32 -1.87
C LYS A 124 4.01 12.14 -3.15
N GLU A 125 5.00 12.06 -4.04
CA GLU A 125 4.97 12.72 -5.34
C GLU A 125 3.79 12.24 -6.19
N PHE A 126 3.51 10.93 -6.19
CA PHE A 126 2.36 10.36 -6.90
C PHE A 126 1.03 10.89 -6.36
N LEU A 127 0.84 10.88 -5.04
CA LEU A 127 -0.36 11.41 -4.39
C LEU A 127 -0.55 12.91 -4.68
N LEU A 128 0.50 13.72 -4.54
CA LEU A 128 0.45 15.14 -4.90
C LEU A 128 0.14 15.35 -6.39
N GLY A 129 0.78 14.58 -7.27
CA GLY A 129 0.56 14.66 -8.71
C GLY A 129 -0.89 14.38 -9.08
N SER A 130 -1.54 13.44 -8.38
CA SER A 130 -2.98 13.14 -8.57
C SER A 130 -3.88 14.33 -8.21
N LEU A 131 -3.42 15.22 -7.32
CA LEU A 131 -4.13 16.41 -6.85
C LEU A 131 -3.76 17.68 -7.61
N ALA A 132 -2.73 17.66 -8.46
CA ALA A 132 -2.23 18.83 -9.19
C ALA A 132 -3.25 19.42 -10.19
N HIS A 133 -4.34 18.70 -10.47
CA HIS A 133 -5.47 19.21 -11.26
C HIS A 133 -6.49 20.01 -10.44
N ILE A 134 -6.37 20.06 -9.10
CA ILE A 134 -7.24 20.82 -8.22
C ILE A 134 -6.79 22.28 -8.23
N GLU A 135 -7.62 23.16 -8.80
CA GLU A 135 -7.36 24.61 -8.88
C GLU A 135 -7.36 25.32 -7.51
N ASN A 136 -7.76 24.62 -6.45
CA ASN A 136 -7.81 25.15 -5.07
C ASN A 136 -6.47 24.98 -4.35
N ILE A 137 -5.68 26.06 -4.35
CA ILE A 137 -4.34 26.16 -3.72
C ILE A 137 -4.38 25.88 -2.20
N ASP A 138 -5.47 26.19 -1.51
CA ASP A 138 -5.57 25.98 -0.06
C ASP A 138 -5.81 24.51 0.29
N ALA A 139 -6.63 23.80 -0.49
CA ALA A 139 -6.82 22.36 -0.35
C ALA A 139 -5.53 21.58 -0.64
N LEU A 140 -4.75 22.01 -1.64
CA LEU A 140 -3.46 21.41 -1.96
C LEU A 140 -2.44 21.59 -0.82
N ARG A 141 -2.40 22.77 -0.18
CA ARG A 141 -1.53 23.03 0.98
C ARG A 141 -1.89 22.17 2.19
N GLU A 142 -3.17 21.94 2.43
CA GLU A 142 -3.60 21.10 3.55
C GLU A 142 -3.20 19.64 3.34
N VAL A 143 -3.31 19.12 2.11
CA VAL A 143 -2.86 17.76 1.80
C VAL A 143 -1.33 17.64 1.85
N ALA A 144 -0.59 18.63 1.34
CA ALA A 144 0.88 18.62 1.42
C ALA A 144 1.40 18.57 2.87
N LYS A 145 0.71 19.24 3.82
CA LYS A 145 1.01 19.16 5.25
C LYS A 145 0.74 17.76 5.83
N ARG A 146 -0.36 17.12 5.45
CA ARG A 146 -0.70 15.76 5.90
C ARG A 146 0.29 14.70 5.38
N LEU A 147 0.94 14.99 4.25
CA LEU A 147 2.00 14.16 3.69
C LEU A 147 3.40 14.49 4.24
N ASP A 148 3.54 15.32 5.28
CA ASP A 148 4.85 15.71 5.85
C ASP A 148 5.86 16.20 4.78
N LEU A 149 5.41 17.06 3.85
CA LEU A 149 6.25 17.64 2.79
C LEU A 149 6.66 19.09 3.06
N THR A 150 6.19 19.68 4.17
CA THR A 150 6.47 21.08 4.59
C THR A 150 6.42 21.19 6.10
#